data_AF-A0A357JCM8-F1
#
_entry.id   AF-A0A357JCM8-F1
#
_cell.length_a   1.000
_cell.length_b   1.000
_cell.length_c   1.000
_cell.angle_alpha   90.00
_cell.angle_beta   90.00
_cell.angle_gamma   90.00
#
_symmetry.space_group_name_H-M   'P 1'
#
loop_
_entity.id
_entity.type
_entity.pdbx_description
1 polymer ?
#
loop_
_entity_poly.entity_id
_entity_poly.type
_entity_poly.pdbx_seq_one_letter_code
_entity_poly.pdbx_strand_id
1 'polypeptide(L)'
;MGKRKNEYKPLLFTTTLRNPERIKSFHSIIAKYDKEILTNKLIDKIVFDLVSSKIYVPTYVNKNFYLKKQLLSDSPFSNEDTEKIIENSKQEHKEAGFDRGWPSRFDTWYKFLKELGLVYYSMNEPIEMSEAGLKLVMANQEGYEHLEEQVFLNCFAKYQRNNPFRRISNCNNPLILLLSTIKELQKYYGPSFSGVSTKEIPLFLVWKDD
;
A
#
# COMPACT_ATOMS: atom_id res chain seq x y z
N MET A 1 2.28 -3.14 -28.38
CA MET A 1 1.10 -3.75 -27.71
C MET A 1 0.02 -2.69 -27.57
N GLY A 2 -1.20 -2.94 -28.08
CA GLY A 2 -2.31 -2.00 -27.96
C GLY A 2 -2.70 -1.76 -26.49
N LYS A 3 -3.01 -0.51 -26.13
CA LYS A 3 -3.44 -0.14 -24.78
C LYS A 3 -4.79 -0.82 -24.50
N ARG A 4 -4.80 -1.82 -23.60
CA ARG A 4 -6.05 -2.48 -23.15
C ARG A 4 -7.05 -1.42 -22.68
N LYS A 5 -8.31 -1.52 -23.12
CA LYS A 5 -9.39 -0.60 -22.76
C LYS A 5 -9.66 -0.64 -21.25
N ASN A 6 -10.22 0.44 -20.71
CA ASN A 6 -10.70 0.48 -19.33
C ASN A 6 -11.93 -0.42 -19.21
N GLU A 7 -12.01 -1.15 -18.10
CA GLU A 7 -13.11 -2.06 -17.77
C GLU A 7 -13.66 -1.69 -16.38
N TYR A 8 -14.94 -1.95 -16.14
CA TYR A 8 -15.52 -1.86 -14.80
C TYR A 8 -14.99 -3.00 -13.94
N LYS A 9 -14.62 -2.71 -12.69
CA LYS A 9 -14.06 -3.69 -11.75
C LYS A 9 -14.74 -3.54 -10.38
N PRO A 10 -14.86 -4.63 -9.61
CA PRO A 10 -15.33 -4.56 -8.23
C PRO A 10 -14.50 -3.59 -7.38
N LEU A 11 -15.12 -3.02 -6.36
CA LEU A 11 -14.55 -2.03 -5.44
C LEU A 11 -13.54 -2.64 -4.46
N LEU A 12 -12.43 -3.15 -5.00
CA LEU A 12 -11.35 -3.74 -4.22
C LEU A 12 -10.20 -2.75 -4.01
N PHE A 13 -9.74 -2.68 -2.76
CA PHE A 13 -8.44 -2.13 -2.39
C PHE A 13 -7.33 -3.20 -2.51
N THR A 14 -6.08 -2.79 -2.28
CA THR A 14 -4.94 -3.70 -2.34
C THR A 14 -5.07 -4.84 -1.31
N THR A 15 -4.59 -6.02 -1.66
CA THR A 15 -4.47 -7.14 -0.72
C THR A 15 -3.11 -7.17 -0.01
N THR A 16 -2.15 -6.36 -0.46
CA THR A 16 -0.75 -6.37 -0.02
C THR A 16 -0.54 -5.53 1.24
N LEU A 17 -1.05 -4.29 1.27
CA LEU A 17 -0.97 -3.38 2.41
C LEU A 17 -2.38 -2.97 2.84
N ARG A 18 -2.97 -3.72 3.78
CA ARG A 18 -4.35 -3.53 4.29
C ARG A 18 -4.42 -2.92 5.70
N ASN A 19 -3.29 -2.85 6.39
CA ASN A 19 -3.21 -2.40 7.78
C ASN A 19 -2.52 -1.02 7.82
N PRO A 20 -3.14 0.02 8.42
CA PRO A 20 -2.54 1.34 8.60
C PRO A 20 -1.14 1.33 9.21
N GLU A 21 -0.90 0.53 10.25
CA GLU A 21 0.42 0.36 10.87
C GLU A 21 1.46 -0.12 9.87
N ARG A 22 1.08 -1.12 9.06
CA ARG A 22 1.97 -1.66 8.03
C ARG A 22 2.21 -0.63 6.92
N ILE A 23 1.20 0.15 6.56
CA ILE A 23 1.34 1.26 5.61
C ILE A 23 2.38 2.25 6.12
N LYS A 24 2.28 2.70 7.38
CA LYS A 24 3.24 3.60 8.02
C LYS A 24 4.65 3.03 7.96
N SER A 25 4.85 1.76 8.35
CA SER A 25 6.18 1.15 8.35
C SER A 25 6.82 1.09 6.96
N PHE A 26 6.07 0.66 5.93
CA PHE A 26 6.58 0.67 4.55
C PHE A 26 6.87 2.09 4.06
N HIS A 27 5.97 3.03 4.36
CA HIS A 27 6.12 4.42 3.93
C HIS A 27 7.35 5.09 4.56
N SER A 28 7.64 4.81 5.83
CA SER A 28 8.85 5.30 6.50
C SER A 28 10.15 4.80 5.87
N ILE A 29 10.17 3.63 5.21
CA ILE A 29 11.36 3.15 4.50
C ILE A 29 11.57 3.92 3.20
N ILE A 30 10.55 4.00 2.33
CA ILE A 30 10.71 4.71 1.05
C ILE A 30 10.99 6.21 1.24
N ALA A 31 10.48 6.81 2.32
CA ALA A 31 10.70 8.22 2.65
C ALA A 31 12.19 8.57 2.87
N LYS A 32 13.03 7.60 3.27
CA LYS A 32 14.48 7.80 3.42
C LYS A 32 15.17 8.14 2.10
N TYR A 33 14.53 7.81 0.98
CA TYR A 33 15.04 7.93 -0.38
C TYR A 33 14.32 9.04 -1.15
N ASP A 34 13.67 9.99 -0.47
CA ASP A 34 13.02 11.13 -1.11
C ASP A 34 14.01 11.90 -2.01
N LYS A 35 13.55 12.29 -3.19
CA LYS A 35 14.31 12.95 -4.26
C LYS A 35 15.42 12.12 -4.91
N GLU A 36 15.69 10.89 -4.47
CA GLU A 36 16.59 9.99 -5.19
C GLU A 36 15.95 9.44 -6.47
N ILE A 37 16.75 9.25 -7.52
CA ILE A 37 16.28 8.71 -8.81
C ILE A 37 15.99 7.21 -8.67
N LEU A 38 14.76 6.81 -8.94
CA LEU A 38 14.35 5.42 -8.85
C LEU A 38 14.99 4.58 -9.96
N THR A 39 15.96 3.76 -9.56
CA THR A 39 16.64 2.78 -10.41
C THR A 39 16.48 1.38 -9.80
N ASN A 40 16.76 0.32 -10.56
CA ASN A 40 16.75 -1.05 -10.01
C ASN A 40 17.72 -1.18 -8.81
N LYS A 41 18.89 -0.54 -8.89
CA LYS A 41 19.86 -0.52 -7.78
C LYS A 41 19.31 0.18 -6.54
N LEU A 42 18.55 1.26 -6.71
CA LEU A 42 17.87 1.91 -5.57
C LEU A 42 16.78 1.02 -5.00
N ILE A 43 16.01 0.36 -5.86
CA ILE A 43 15.00 -0.61 -5.41
C ILE A 43 15.64 -1.74 -4.62
N ASP A 44 16.78 -2.27 -5.05
CA ASP A 44 17.51 -3.32 -4.32
C ASP A 44 17.88 -2.85 -2.90
N LYS A 45 18.31 -1.59 -2.73
CA LYS A 45 18.54 -0.99 -1.40
C LYS A 45 17.26 -0.87 -0.58
N ILE A 46 16.15 -0.41 -1.18
CA ILE A 46 14.86 -0.31 -0.48
C ILE A 46 14.37 -1.69 -0.04
N VAL A 47 14.53 -2.71 -0.88
CA VAL A 47 14.20 -4.10 -0.56
C VAL A 47 15.07 -4.60 0.59
N PHE A 48 16.37 -4.32 0.54
CA PHE A 48 17.31 -4.63 1.62
C PHE A 48 16.86 -4.03 2.94
N ASP A 49 16.53 -2.74 2.98
CA ASP A 49 16.06 -2.06 4.19
C ASP A 49 14.75 -2.63 4.72
N LEU A 50 13.81 -2.95 3.83
CA LEU A 50 12.53 -3.57 4.21
C LEU A 50 12.72 -4.95 4.84
N VAL A 51 13.62 -5.76 4.27
CA VAL A 51 13.91 -7.10 4.77
C VAL A 51 14.70 -7.02 6.07
N SER A 52 15.80 -6.26 6.10
CA SER A 52 16.66 -6.09 7.29
C SER A 52 15.86 -5.60 8.49
N SER A 53 14.97 -4.62 8.28
CA SER A 53 14.09 -4.06 9.33
C SER A 53 12.90 -4.95 9.68
N LYS A 54 12.79 -6.16 9.10
CA LYS A 54 11.69 -7.13 9.32
C LYS A 54 10.29 -6.62 8.95
N ILE A 55 10.20 -5.50 8.22
CA ILE A 55 8.94 -4.94 7.72
C ILE A 55 8.36 -5.83 6.61
N TYR A 56 9.25 -6.40 5.78
CA TYR A 56 8.91 -7.44 4.84
C TYR A 56 9.63 -8.74 5.19
N VAL A 57 8.87 -9.79 5.48
CA VAL A 57 9.41 -11.12 5.83
C VAL A 57 9.04 -12.12 4.73
N PRO A 58 9.99 -12.49 3.85
CA PRO A 58 9.77 -13.54 2.85
C PRO A 58 9.52 -14.91 3.48
N THR A 59 8.83 -15.79 2.75
CA THR A 59 8.52 -17.15 3.20
C THR A 59 9.77 -17.98 3.54
N TYR A 60 10.91 -17.70 2.89
CA TYR A 60 12.18 -18.37 3.17
C TYR A 60 12.59 -18.27 4.65
N VAL A 61 12.37 -17.11 5.28
CA VAL A 61 12.68 -16.88 6.71
C VAL A 61 11.99 -17.92 7.59
N ASN A 62 10.71 -18.20 7.33
CA ASN A 62 9.92 -19.15 8.11
C ASN A 62 10.32 -20.62 7.89
N LYS A 63 10.99 -20.92 6.77
CA LYS A 63 11.50 -22.26 6.44
C LYS A 63 12.89 -22.52 7.02
N ASN A 64 13.60 -21.47 7.44
CA ASN A 64 14.93 -21.57 8.03
C ASN A 64 14.86 -21.37 9.55
N PHE A 65 15.24 -22.38 10.33
CA PHE A 65 15.12 -22.34 11.80
C PHE A 65 15.91 -21.21 12.45
N TYR A 66 17.13 -20.93 11.96
CA TYR A 66 17.98 -19.85 12.49
C TYR A 66 17.33 -18.48 12.24
N LEU A 67 16.93 -18.21 10.99
CA LEU A 67 16.32 -16.92 10.63
C LEU A 67 14.96 -16.72 11.30
N LYS A 68 14.18 -17.80 11.46
CA LYS A 68 12.92 -17.76 12.21
C LYS A 68 13.13 -17.41 13.68
N LYS A 69 14.20 -17.92 14.31
CA LYS A 69 14.56 -17.54 15.69
C LYS A 69 14.98 -16.07 15.75
N GLN A 70 15.79 -15.63 14.80
CA GLN A 70 16.23 -14.23 14.71
C GLN A 70 15.07 -13.27 14.47
N LEU A 71 14.03 -13.68 13.75
CA LEU A 71 12.81 -12.88 13.54
C LEU A 71 12.12 -12.48 14.85
N LEU A 72 12.25 -13.30 15.91
CA LEU A 72 11.68 -13.03 17.24
C LEU A 72 12.48 -12.01 18.07
N SER A 73 13.70 -11.67 17.63
CA SER A 73 14.50 -10.61 18.27
C SER A 73 14.04 -9.23 17.78
N ASP A 74 14.22 -8.20 18.61
CA ASP A 74 13.96 -6.81 18.21
C ASP A 74 15.05 -6.22 17.30
N SER A 75 16.24 -6.86 17.25
CA SER A 75 17.33 -6.39 16.40
C SER A 75 17.06 -6.67 14.91
N PRO A 76 17.51 -5.81 13.98
CA PRO A 76 17.45 -6.09 12.55
C PRO A 76 18.14 -7.41 12.17
N PHE A 77 17.82 -7.96 11.00
CA PHE A 77 18.68 -9.00 10.41
C PHE A 77 20.06 -8.42 10.11
N SER A 78 21.13 -9.23 10.27
CA SER A 78 22.46 -8.82 9.84
C SER A 78 22.50 -8.60 8.33
N ASN A 79 23.56 -7.96 7.84
CA ASN A 79 23.72 -7.78 6.40
C ASN A 79 23.83 -9.13 5.68
N GLU A 80 24.62 -10.07 6.21
CA GLU A 80 24.77 -11.39 5.58
C GLU A 80 23.45 -12.18 5.55
N ASP A 81 22.66 -12.10 6.63
CA ASP A 81 21.35 -12.75 6.69
C ASP A 81 20.36 -12.10 5.72
N THR A 82 20.38 -10.77 5.61
CA THR A 82 19.51 -10.02 4.70
C THR A 82 19.80 -10.39 3.25
N GLU A 83 21.06 -10.42 2.84
CA GLU A 83 21.48 -10.85 1.51
C GLU A 83 21.00 -12.29 1.23
N LYS A 84 21.28 -13.20 2.16
CA LYS A 84 20.85 -14.60 2.05
C LYS A 84 19.33 -14.74 1.92
N ILE A 85 18.56 -13.96 2.67
CA ILE A 85 17.09 -13.95 2.58
C ILE A 85 16.65 -13.53 1.18
N ILE A 86 17.20 -12.43 0.66
CA ILE A 86 16.83 -11.85 -0.64
C ILE A 86 17.16 -12.81 -1.79
N GLU A 87 18.36 -13.40 -1.78
CA GLU A 87 18.81 -14.36 -2.80
C GLU A 87 17.92 -15.61 -2.87
N ASN A 88 17.50 -16.11 -1.70
CA ASN A 88 16.65 -17.30 -1.60
C ASN A 88 15.14 -16.99 -1.71
N SER A 89 14.77 -15.72 -1.91
CA SER A 89 13.37 -15.26 -2.00
C SER A 89 13.05 -14.66 -3.36
N LYS A 90 13.46 -15.35 -4.44
CA LYS A 90 13.19 -14.92 -5.82
C LYS A 90 11.70 -14.60 -6.03
N GLN A 91 11.45 -13.47 -6.68
CA GLN A 91 10.10 -12.98 -6.98
C GLN A 91 9.77 -13.27 -8.45
N GLU A 92 8.55 -13.75 -8.72
CA GLU A 92 8.12 -14.10 -10.08
C GLU A 92 7.21 -13.04 -10.74
N HIS A 93 6.85 -12.00 -10.00
CA HIS A 93 5.91 -10.97 -10.44
C HIS A 93 6.50 -10.07 -11.53
N LYS A 94 5.64 -9.62 -12.45
CA LYS A 94 5.93 -8.60 -13.47
C LYS A 94 4.82 -7.55 -13.50
N GLU A 95 5.14 -6.34 -13.06
CA GLU A 95 4.29 -5.16 -13.15
C GLU A 95 4.68 -4.33 -14.39
N ALA A 96 3.74 -3.57 -14.93
CA ALA A 96 4.00 -2.70 -16.06
C ALA A 96 4.93 -1.54 -15.64
N GLY A 97 5.99 -1.31 -16.42
CA GLY A 97 6.98 -0.26 -16.13
C GLY A 97 8.10 -0.66 -15.17
N PHE A 98 8.08 -1.88 -14.61
CA PHE A 98 9.10 -2.40 -13.70
C PHE A 98 9.66 -3.73 -14.17
N ASP A 99 10.93 -4.01 -13.93
CA ASP A 99 11.53 -5.30 -14.27
C ASP A 99 10.96 -6.46 -13.46
N ARG A 100 11.03 -7.68 -14.03
CA ARG A 100 10.51 -8.88 -13.38
C ARG A 100 11.29 -9.12 -12.09
N GLY A 101 10.60 -9.51 -11.03
CA GLY A 101 11.21 -9.81 -9.74
C GLY A 101 11.03 -8.69 -8.72
N TRP A 102 12.10 -8.34 -8.00
CA TRP A 102 12.05 -7.33 -6.94
C TRP A 102 11.55 -5.95 -7.39
N PRO A 103 11.89 -5.43 -8.59
CA PRO A 103 11.33 -4.17 -9.07
C PRO A 103 9.80 -4.19 -9.20
N SER A 104 9.24 -5.27 -9.72
CA SER A 104 7.78 -5.43 -9.78
C SER A 104 7.15 -5.65 -8.41
N ARG A 105 7.87 -6.32 -7.50
CA ARG A 105 7.41 -6.51 -6.12
C ARG A 105 7.39 -5.19 -5.35
N PHE A 106 8.37 -4.32 -5.59
CA PHE A 106 8.40 -2.95 -5.09
C PHE A 106 7.15 -2.18 -5.51
N ASP A 107 6.78 -2.19 -6.80
CA ASP A 107 5.53 -1.54 -7.24
C ASP A 107 4.31 -2.13 -6.52
N THR A 108 4.25 -3.45 -6.35
CA THR A 108 3.14 -4.09 -5.63
C THR A 108 2.97 -3.57 -4.19
N TRP A 109 4.06 -3.23 -3.50
CA TRP A 109 4.01 -2.64 -2.17
C TRP A 109 3.54 -1.18 -2.19
N TYR A 110 4.15 -0.35 -3.04
CA TYR A 110 3.99 1.11 -2.96
C TYR A 110 2.87 1.66 -3.84
N LYS A 111 2.32 0.86 -4.77
CA LYS A 111 1.29 1.31 -5.71
C LYS A 111 0.06 1.87 -5.03
N PHE A 112 -0.38 1.25 -3.93
CA PHE A 112 -1.53 1.78 -3.19
C PHE A 112 -1.21 3.10 -2.50
N LEU A 113 0.01 3.28 -1.98
CA LEU A 113 0.46 4.56 -1.39
C LEU A 113 0.55 5.65 -2.47
N LYS A 114 0.95 5.28 -3.68
CA LYS A 114 0.91 6.15 -4.85
C LYS A 114 -0.51 6.52 -5.27
N GLU A 115 -1.44 5.57 -5.25
CA GLU A 115 -2.86 5.85 -5.50
C GLU A 115 -3.50 6.75 -4.44
N LEU A 116 -3.06 6.66 -3.18
CA LEU A 116 -3.49 7.56 -2.09
C LEU A 116 -2.82 8.95 -2.16
N GLY A 117 -1.87 9.15 -3.08
CA GLY A 117 -1.14 10.42 -3.23
C GLY A 117 -0.11 10.66 -2.14
N LEU A 118 0.31 9.64 -1.39
CA LEU A 118 1.30 9.77 -0.31
C LEU A 118 2.73 9.86 -0.85
N VAL A 119 3.02 9.13 -1.94
CA VAL A 119 4.33 9.11 -2.62
C VAL A 119 4.14 9.01 -4.12
N TYR A 120 4.92 9.74 -4.90
CA TYR A 120 5.05 9.52 -6.34
C TYR A 120 6.40 8.86 -6.64
N TYR A 121 6.41 7.96 -7.63
CA TYR A 121 7.62 7.30 -8.12
C TYR A 121 7.41 6.80 -9.55
N SER A 122 8.46 6.81 -10.35
CA SER A 122 8.50 6.20 -11.69
C SER A 122 9.95 5.82 -12.00
N MET A 123 10.17 4.79 -12.82
CA MET A 123 11.54 4.39 -13.15
C MET A 123 12.28 5.52 -13.86
N ASN A 124 13.50 5.80 -13.41
CA ASN A 124 14.37 6.89 -13.84
C ASN A 124 13.84 8.30 -13.54
N GLU A 125 12.85 8.42 -12.65
CA GLU A 125 12.39 9.70 -12.09
C GLU A 125 12.70 9.75 -10.58
N PRO A 126 12.81 10.95 -9.99
CA PRO A 126 12.91 11.09 -8.54
C PRO A 126 11.71 10.47 -7.81
N ILE A 127 11.96 9.83 -6.67
CA ILE A 127 10.92 9.56 -5.68
C ILE A 127 10.48 10.90 -5.10
N GLU A 128 9.18 11.12 -4.96
CA GLU A 128 8.66 12.36 -4.38
C GLU A 128 7.66 12.08 -3.28
N MET A 129 8.03 12.45 -2.06
CA MET A 129 7.14 12.42 -0.92
C MET A 129 6.18 13.61 -0.95
N SER A 130 4.90 13.36 -0.75
CA SER A 130 3.92 14.44 -0.56
C SER A 130 3.98 15.00 0.86
N GLU A 131 3.43 16.19 1.09
CA GLU A 131 3.29 16.74 2.44
C GLU A 131 2.49 15.80 3.36
N ALA A 132 1.42 15.19 2.85
CA ALA A 132 0.63 14.21 3.59
C ALA A 132 1.45 12.94 3.91
N GLY A 133 2.30 12.51 2.97
CA GLY A 133 3.22 11.40 3.18
C GLY A 133 4.25 11.68 4.27
N LEU A 134 4.89 12.85 4.23
CA LEU A 134 5.83 13.28 5.27
C LEU A 134 5.14 13.38 6.65
N LYS A 135 3.92 13.92 6.72
CA LYS A 135 3.13 13.94 7.97
C LYS A 135 2.85 12.53 8.50
N LEU A 136 2.59 11.57 7.61
CA LEU A 136 2.40 10.16 8.02
C LEU A 136 3.70 9.54 8.57
N VAL A 137 4.85 9.91 8.02
CA VAL A 137 6.16 9.50 8.56
C VAL A 137 6.40 10.11 9.95
N MET A 138 6.13 11.40 10.12
CA MET A 138 6.22 12.08 11.43
C MET A 138 5.29 11.43 12.45
N ALA A 139 4.03 11.16 12.07
CA ALA A 139 3.06 10.47 12.93
C ALA A 139 3.59 9.12 13.43
N ASN A 140 4.24 8.34 12.55
CA ASN A 140 4.81 7.05 12.90
C ASN A 140 6.04 7.15 13.82
N GLN A 141 6.91 8.14 13.59
CA GLN A 141 8.14 8.32 14.36
C GLN A 141 7.91 8.92 15.74
N GLU A 142 6.97 9.87 15.84
CA GLU A 142 6.71 10.65 17.05
C GLU A 142 5.48 10.18 17.82
N GLY A 143 4.72 9.21 17.29
CA GLY A 143 3.53 8.65 17.93
C GLY A 143 2.31 9.57 17.89
N TYR A 144 2.20 10.41 16.86
CA TYR A 144 1.09 11.36 16.73
C TYR A 144 -0.13 10.75 16.01
N GLU A 145 -0.95 10.02 16.77
CA GLU A 145 -2.17 9.35 16.25
C GLU A 145 -3.11 10.31 15.51
N HIS A 146 -3.30 11.53 16.02
CA HIS A 146 -4.17 12.53 15.40
C HIS A 146 -3.72 12.93 13.97
N LEU A 147 -2.41 12.94 13.70
CA LEU A 147 -1.90 13.24 12.36
C LEU A 147 -2.14 12.08 11.40
N GLU A 148 -2.00 10.85 11.88
CA GLU A 148 -2.32 9.65 11.10
C GLU A 148 -3.79 9.66 10.66
N GLU A 149 -4.71 9.89 11.60
CA GLU A 149 -6.15 9.96 11.32
C GLU A 149 -6.47 11.04 10.28
N GLN A 150 -5.90 12.23 10.43
CA GLN A 150 -6.09 13.34 9.50
C GLN A 150 -5.55 13.01 8.09
N VAL A 151 -4.38 12.40 8.00
CA VAL A 151 -3.79 12.00 6.71
C VAL A 151 -4.69 10.97 6.03
N PHE A 152 -5.06 9.89 6.72
CA PHE A 152 -5.92 8.87 6.12
C PHE A 152 -7.29 9.40 5.75
N LEU A 153 -7.92 10.22 6.61
CA LEU A 153 -9.20 10.86 6.30
C LEU A 153 -9.09 11.68 5.01
N ASN A 154 -8.08 12.55 4.89
CA ASN A 154 -7.88 13.37 3.70
C ASN A 154 -7.61 12.52 2.44
N CYS A 155 -6.80 11.46 2.56
CA CYS A 155 -6.52 10.54 1.46
C CYS A 155 -7.79 9.83 0.98
N PHE A 156 -8.56 9.23 1.89
CA PHE A 156 -9.77 8.48 1.51
C PHE A 156 -10.93 9.39 1.09
N ALA A 157 -11.04 10.60 1.65
CA ALA A 157 -12.04 11.57 1.21
C ALA A 157 -11.79 12.04 -0.23
N LYS A 158 -10.53 12.09 -0.67
CA LYS A 158 -10.13 12.50 -2.04
C LYS A 158 -9.93 11.32 -2.99
N TYR A 159 -9.85 10.10 -2.49
CA TYR A 159 -9.57 8.92 -3.31
C TYR A 159 -10.68 8.69 -4.32
N GLN A 160 -10.33 8.80 -5.59
CA GLN A 160 -11.18 8.44 -6.70
C GLN A 160 -10.68 7.15 -7.35
N ARG A 161 -11.62 6.29 -7.71
CA ARG A 161 -11.31 4.99 -8.29
C ARG A 161 -10.70 5.11 -9.70
N ASN A 162 -11.17 6.04 -10.51
CA ASN A 162 -10.63 6.36 -11.84
C ASN A 162 -9.40 7.30 -11.79
N ASN A 163 -8.59 7.24 -10.72
CA ASN A 163 -7.37 8.05 -10.60
C ASN A 163 -6.34 7.71 -11.71
N PRO A 164 -5.35 8.59 -11.96
CA PRO A 164 -4.36 8.42 -13.03
C PRO A 164 -3.53 7.13 -12.97
N PHE A 165 -3.47 6.48 -11.80
CA PHE A 165 -2.67 5.28 -11.56
C PHE A 165 -3.47 3.98 -11.69
N ARG A 166 -4.80 4.07 -11.84
CA ARG A 166 -5.68 2.92 -12.07
C ARG A 166 -6.25 2.92 -13.48
N ARG A 167 -6.22 1.74 -14.10
CA ARG A 167 -6.90 1.49 -15.36
C ARG A 167 -8.26 0.85 -15.12
N ILE A 168 -9.27 1.67 -14.86
CA ILE A 168 -10.66 1.24 -14.63
C ILE A 168 -11.65 2.26 -15.17
N SER A 169 -12.90 1.82 -15.38
CA SER A 169 -14.00 2.69 -15.84
C SER A 169 -14.87 3.23 -14.69
N ASN A 170 -14.81 2.64 -13.49
CA ASN A 170 -15.60 3.09 -12.34
C ASN A 170 -15.20 4.51 -11.92
N CYS A 171 -16.17 5.42 -11.89
CA CYS A 171 -16.03 6.77 -11.40
C CYS A 171 -16.79 6.89 -10.07
N ASN A 172 -16.16 6.42 -9.00
CA ASN A 172 -16.72 6.54 -7.66
C ASN A 172 -15.66 6.87 -6.61
N ASN A 173 -16.13 7.39 -5.49
CA ASN A 173 -15.38 7.61 -4.28
C ASN A 173 -15.85 6.61 -3.20
N PRO A 174 -15.09 5.53 -2.94
CA PRO A 174 -15.52 4.44 -2.08
C PRO A 174 -15.95 4.86 -0.67
N LEU A 175 -15.29 5.86 -0.08
CA LEU A 175 -15.67 6.35 1.26
C LEU A 175 -17.01 7.08 1.20
N ILE A 176 -17.18 7.96 0.22
CA ILE A 176 -18.43 8.72 0.04
C ILE A 176 -19.59 7.80 -0.32
N LEU A 177 -19.35 6.80 -1.18
CA LEU A 177 -20.34 5.78 -1.53
C LEU A 177 -20.78 4.97 -0.30
N LEU A 178 -19.84 4.57 0.56
CA LEU A 178 -20.15 3.85 1.81
C LEU A 178 -20.99 4.71 2.76
N LEU A 179 -20.59 5.97 2.99
CA LEU A 179 -21.33 6.90 3.85
C LEU A 179 -22.73 7.19 3.31
N SER A 180 -22.87 7.35 1.99
CA SER A 180 -24.16 7.57 1.33
C SER A 180 -25.05 6.34 1.46
N THR A 181 -24.49 5.14 1.28
CA THR A 181 -25.20 3.87 1.47
C THR A 181 -25.72 3.74 2.90
N ILE A 182 -24.86 3.98 3.91
CA ILE A 182 -25.25 3.95 5.33
C ILE A 182 -26.39 4.95 5.59
N LYS A 183 -26.29 6.17 5.04
CA LYS A 183 -27.30 7.21 5.20
C LYS A 183 -28.65 6.82 4.57
N GLU A 184 -28.65 6.22 3.38
CA GLU A 184 -29.88 5.75 2.73
C GLU A 184 -30.51 4.57 3.49
N LEU A 185 -29.71 3.63 3.98
CA LEU A 185 -30.20 2.52 4.81
C LEU A 185 -30.79 3.03 6.13
N GLN A 186 -30.18 4.04 6.75
CA GLN A 186 -30.71 4.67 7.96
C GLN A 186 -32.08 5.32 7.72
N LYS A 187 -32.29 5.97 6.56
CA LYS A 187 -33.61 6.52 6.20
C LYS A 187 -34.67 5.42 6.04
N TYR A 188 -34.29 4.29 5.45
CA TYR A 188 -35.21 3.18 5.17
C TYR A 188 -35.58 2.38 6.43
N TYR A 189 -34.59 2.02 7.24
CA TYR A 189 -34.77 1.20 8.43
C TYR A 189 -35.06 2.01 9.71
N GLY A 190 -34.84 3.32 9.67
CA GLY A 190 -35.11 4.23 10.79
C GLY A 190 -34.04 4.21 11.89
N PRO A 191 -34.34 4.78 13.07
CA PRO A 191 -33.37 4.99 14.16
C PRO A 191 -32.74 3.72 14.75
N SER A 192 -33.33 2.55 14.52
CA SER A 192 -32.81 1.26 14.98
C SER A 192 -31.68 0.71 14.07
N PHE A 193 -31.44 1.33 12.92
CA PHE A 193 -30.38 0.95 12.02
C PHE A 193 -29.00 1.15 12.67
N SER A 194 -28.25 0.06 12.81
CA SER A 194 -26.96 0.04 13.52
C SER A 194 -25.75 0.11 12.57
N GLY A 195 -25.97 0.43 11.29
CA GLY A 195 -24.92 0.47 10.28
C GLY A 195 -24.81 -0.80 9.44
N VAL A 196 -23.74 -0.87 8.64
CA VAL A 196 -23.44 -1.98 7.73
C VAL A 196 -22.37 -2.89 8.34
N SER A 197 -22.65 -4.19 8.40
CA SER A 197 -21.67 -5.19 8.82
C SER A 197 -20.54 -5.34 7.80
N THR A 198 -19.33 -5.62 8.27
CA THR A 198 -18.21 -5.96 7.38
C THR A 198 -18.50 -7.18 6.50
N LYS A 199 -19.40 -8.08 6.94
CA LYS A 199 -19.87 -9.24 6.16
C LYS A 199 -20.84 -8.86 5.04
N GLU A 200 -21.46 -7.69 5.12
CA GLU A 200 -22.38 -7.17 4.11
C GLU A 200 -21.66 -6.32 3.06
N ILE A 201 -20.49 -5.74 3.39
CA ILE A 201 -19.66 -4.96 2.44
C ILE A 201 -19.51 -5.64 1.07
N PRO A 202 -19.25 -6.97 0.97
CA PRO A 202 -19.17 -7.67 -0.32
C PRO A 202 -20.38 -7.49 -1.24
N LEU A 203 -21.58 -7.30 -0.68
CA LEU A 203 -22.83 -7.11 -1.44
C LEU A 203 -22.83 -5.79 -2.23
N PHE A 204 -22.04 -4.80 -1.81
CA PHE A 204 -21.99 -3.47 -2.41
C PHE A 204 -20.78 -3.27 -3.34
N LEU A 205 -19.91 -4.28 -3.49
CA LEU A 205 -18.63 -4.10 -4.22
C LEU A 205 -18.81 -3.96 -5.73
N VAL A 206 -19.94 -4.38 -6.30
CA VAL A 206 -20.22 -4.28 -7.74
C VAL A 206 -21.09 -3.05 -8.00
N TRP A 207 -20.50 -1.88 -7.82
CA TRP A 207 -21.14 -0.59 -8.07
C TRP A 207 -20.36 0.20 -9.13
N LYS A 208 -21.08 0.79 -10.10
CA LYS A 208 -20.45 1.45 -11.24
C LYS A 208 -19.86 2.80 -10.83
N ASP A 209 -20.72 3.73 -10.45
CA ASP A 209 -20.40 5.15 -10.24
C ASP A 209 -21.18 5.69 -9.02
N ASP A 210 -20.76 6.85 -8.48
CA ASP A 210 -21.40 7.48 -7.30
C ASP A 210 -22.90 7.82 -7.50
#